data_AF-A0AAC8VW13-F1
#
_entry.id   AF-A0AAC8VW13-F1
#
_cell.length_a   1.000
_cell.length_b   1.000
_cell.length_c   1.000
_cell.angle_alpha   90.00
_cell.angle_beta   90.00
_cell.angle_gamma   90.00
#
_symmetry.space_group_name_H-M   'P 1'
#
loop_
_entity.id
_entity.type
_entity.pdbx_description
1 polymer ?
#
loop_
_entity_poly.entity_id
_entity_poly.type
_entity_poly.pdbx_seq_one_letter_code
_entity_poly.pdbx_strand_id
1 'polypeptide(L)'
;MSDNRDILDFANRFEAIAADGFEGRPYRPALVELARRVRVQPGVAPQVAHALGVMIGLIGESAPDGRFASKIAILREAADLLAEE
;
A
#
# COMPACT_ATOMS: atom_id res chain seq x y z
N MET A 1 -21.74 -2.56 -1.60
CA MET A 1 -20.74 -3.65 -1.49
C MET A 1 -19.56 -3.18 -2.30
N SER A 2 -18.45 -2.85 -1.65
CA SER A 2 -17.23 -2.49 -2.38
C SER A 2 -16.80 -3.69 -3.22
N ASP A 3 -16.58 -3.47 -4.51
CA ASP A 3 -16.23 -4.57 -5.41
C ASP A 3 -14.79 -4.99 -5.10
N ASN A 4 -14.51 -6.29 -5.10
CA ASN A 4 -13.18 -6.82 -4.84
C ASN A 4 -12.14 -6.23 -5.81
N ARG A 5 -12.61 -5.81 -6.99
CA ARG A 5 -11.83 -5.07 -7.99
C ARG A 5 -11.34 -3.71 -7.50
N ASP A 6 -12.14 -2.98 -6.72
CA ASP A 6 -11.76 -1.65 -6.21
C ASP A 6 -10.65 -1.77 -5.16
N ILE A 7 -10.74 -2.79 -4.31
CA ILE A 7 -9.72 -3.09 -3.30
C ILE A 7 -8.38 -3.38 -3.97
N LEU A 8 -8.40 -4.23 -5.01
CA LEU A 8 -7.20 -4.58 -5.77
C LEU A 8 -6.65 -3.39 -6.57
N ASP A 9 -7.51 -2.55 -7.15
CA ASP A 9 -7.07 -1.32 -7.83
C ASP A 9 -6.35 -0.38 -6.85
N PHE A 10 -6.90 -0.16 -5.64
CA PHE A 10 -6.22 0.63 -4.63
C PHE A 10 -4.89 0.02 -4.19
N ALA A 11 -4.85 -1.29 -3.92
CA ALA A 11 -3.62 -1.97 -3.55
C ALA A 11 -2.53 -1.84 -4.63
N ASN A 12 -2.89 -1.99 -5.91
CA ASN A 12 -1.98 -1.83 -7.05
C ASN A 12 -1.46 -0.39 -7.17
N ARG A 13 -2.30 0.63 -6.88
CA ARG A 13 -1.86 2.02 -6.88
C ARG A 13 -0.87 2.32 -5.76
N PHE A 14 -1.08 1.77 -4.56
CA PHE A 14 -0.10 1.85 -3.48
C PHE A 14 1.21 1.14 -3.86
N GLU A 15 1.13 -0.01 -4.52
CA GLU A 15 2.30 -0.74 -5.03
C GLU A 15 3.10 0.06 -6.07
N ALA A 16 2.41 0.75 -6.98
CA ALA A 16 3.03 1.66 -7.94
C ALA A 16 3.74 2.83 -7.26
N ILE A 17 3.11 3.47 -6.26
CA ILE A 17 3.74 4.55 -5.48
C ILE A 17 4.97 4.03 -4.73
N ALA A 18 4.88 2.82 -4.16
CA ALA A 18 6.01 2.18 -3.48
C ALA A 18 7.14 1.82 -4.45
N ALA A 19 6.83 1.44 -5.69
CA ALA A 19 7.82 1.21 -6.74
C ALA A 19 8.53 2.52 -7.13
N ASP A 20 7.78 3.61 -7.33
CA ASP A 20 8.36 4.94 -7.58
C ASP A 20 9.29 5.37 -6.44
N GLY A 21 8.86 5.20 -5.18
CA GLY A 21 9.69 5.52 -4.02
C GLY A 21 10.92 4.63 -3.89
N PHE A 22 10.80 3.35 -4.24
CA PHE A 22 11.94 2.43 -4.33
C PHE A 22 12.97 2.84 -5.39
N GLU A 23 12.53 3.44 -6.50
CA GLU A 23 13.40 4.07 -7.51
C GLU A 23 14.00 5.42 -7.07
N GLY A 24 13.70 5.89 -5.85
CA GLY A 24 14.19 7.15 -5.31
C GLY A 24 13.35 8.38 -5.69
N ARG A 25 12.15 8.18 -6.25
CA ARG A 25 11.23 9.29 -6.56
C ARG A 25 10.50 9.77 -5.31
N PRO A 26 10.12 11.05 -5.23
CA PRO A 26 9.25 11.53 -4.16
C PRO A 26 7.90 10.81 -4.19
N TYR A 27 7.57 10.06 -3.15
CA TYR A 27 6.36 9.23 -3.10
C TYR A 27 5.33 9.73 -2.07
N ARG A 28 5.79 10.37 -0.99
CA ARG A 28 4.99 10.66 0.20
C ARG A 28 3.70 11.47 -0.07
N PRO A 29 3.70 12.55 -0.88
CA PRO A 29 2.46 13.28 -1.18
C PRO A 29 1.41 12.41 -1.89
N ALA A 30 1.83 11.56 -2.83
CA ALA A 30 0.93 10.65 -3.54
C ALA A 30 0.38 9.57 -2.61
N LEU A 31 1.22 9.05 -1.70
CA LEU A 31 0.84 8.06 -0.69
C LEU A 31 -0.27 8.59 0.22
N VAL A 32 -0.07 9.79 0.77
CA VAL A 32 -1.01 10.45 1.69
C VAL A 32 -2.34 10.77 0.98
N GLU A 33 -2.28 11.29 -0.25
CA GLU A 33 -3.48 11.61 -1.01
C GLU A 33 -4.29 10.36 -1.37
N LEU A 34 -3.63 9.26 -1.74
CA LEU A 34 -4.32 7.99 -2.00
C LEU A 34 -4.95 7.44 -0.72
N ALA A 35 -4.23 7.44 0.41
CA ALA A 35 -4.76 7.01 1.69
C ALA A 35 -6.00 7.82 2.10
N ARG A 36 -5.98 9.15 1.92
CA ARG A 36 -7.15 10.00 2.16
C ARG A 36 -8.37 9.58 1.33
N ARG A 37 -8.18 9.28 0.03
CA ARG A 37 -9.27 8.84 -0.87
C ARG A 37 -9.85 7.48 -0.51
N VAL A 38 -9.02 6.59 0.03
CA VAL A 38 -9.46 5.27 0.49
C VAL A 38 -10.19 5.40 1.82
N ARG A 39 -9.72 6.24 2.75
CA ARG A 39 -10.33 6.44 4.07
C ARG A 39 -11.74 7.02 4.03
N VAL A 40 -12.08 7.83 3.02
CA VAL A 40 -13.45 8.34 2.86
C VAL A 40 -14.46 7.27 2.43
N GLN A 41 -14.00 6.04 2.14
CA GLN A 41 -14.84 4.90 1.77
C GLN A 41 -14.91 3.89 2.94
N PRO A 42 -15.96 3.96 3.79
CA PRO A 42 -16.07 3.09 4.95
C PRO A 42 -16.08 1.61 4.55
N GLY A 43 -15.29 0.80 5.25
CA GLY A 43 -15.11 -0.63 4.97
C GLY A 43 -14.07 -0.95 3.89
N VAL A 44 -13.73 -0.02 3.00
CA VAL A 44 -12.67 -0.24 1.97
C VAL A 44 -11.28 -0.12 2.59
N ALA A 45 -11.05 0.92 3.41
CA ALA A 45 -9.76 1.14 4.06
C ALA A 45 -9.18 -0.09 4.79
N PRO A 46 -9.91 -0.78 5.69
CA PRO A 46 -9.38 -1.98 6.34
C PRO A 46 -9.14 -3.14 5.37
N GLN A 47 -9.93 -3.26 4.30
CA GLN A 47 -9.73 -4.29 3.29
C GLN A 47 -8.48 -4.03 2.43
N VAL A 48 -8.23 -2.77 2.05
CA VAL A 48 -7.02 -2.38 1.33
C VAL A 48 -5.79 -2.55 2.23
N ALA A 49 -5.86 -2.15 3.50
CA ALA A 49 -4.78 -2.36 4.46
C ALA A 49 -4.43 -3.86 4.60
N HIS A 50 -5.45 -4.74 4.64
CA HIS A 50 -5.25 -6.18 4.63
C HIS A 50 -4.57 -6.67 3.35
N ALA A 51 -5.00 -6.21 2.17
CA ALA A 51 -4.39 -6.57 0.90
C ALA A 51 -2.91 -6.12 0.82
N LEU A 52 -2.58 -4.94 1.34
CA LEU A 52 -1.19 -4.48 1.45
C LEU A 52 -0.36 -5.38 2.38
N GLY A 53 -0.93 -5.84 3.51
CA GLY A 53 -0.29 -6.78 4.40
C GLY A 53 0.07 -8.11 3.72
N VAL A 54 -0.84 -8.66 2.91
CA VAL A 54 -0.58 -9.86 2.11
C VAL A 54 0.55 -9.61 1.10
N MET A 55 0.50 -8.49 0.38
CA MET A 55 1.52 -8.12 -0.60
C MET A 55 2.91 -7.96 0.04
N ILE A 56 2.99 -7.33 1.22
CA ILE A 56 4.24 -7.20 1.99
C ILE A 56 4.83 -8.57 2.32
N GLY A 57 4.00 -9.52 2.75
CA GLY A 57 4.42 -10.90 3.02
C GLY A 57 5.04 -11.56 1.79
N LEU A 58 4.34 -11.50 0.66
CA LEU A 58 4.79 -12.08 -0.61
C LEU A 58 6.11 -11.46 -1.11
N ILE A 59 6.26 -10.14 -1.02
CA ILE A 59 7.50 -9.45 -1.41
C ILE A 59 8.65 -9.87 -0.48
N GLY A 60 8.40 -9.97 0.82
CA GLY A 60 9.40 -10.40 1.80
C GLY A 60 9.90 -11.83 1.56
N GLU A 61 8.99 -12.75 1.27
CA GLU A 61 9.32 -14.14 0.93
C GLU A 61 10.11 -14.26 -0.38
N SER A 62 9.81 -13.41 -1.36
CA SER A 62 10.50 -13.41 -2.66
C SER A 62 11.92 -12.82 -2.62
N ALA A 63 12.27 -12.05 -1.59
CA ALA A 63 13.57 -11.37 -1.48
C ALA A 63 14.13 -11.45 -0.05
N PRO A 64 14.60 -12.64 0.38
CA PRO A 64 15.13 -12.85 1.74
C PRO A 64 16.43 -12.06 2.00
N ASP A 65 17.11 -11.60 0.95
CA ASP A 65 18.27 -10.71 1.02
C ASP A 65 17.91 -9.26 1.36
N GLY A 66 16.61 -8.95 1.47
CA GLY A 66 16.13 -7.60 1.79
C GLY A 66 16.18 -6.63 0.62
N ARG A 67 16.32 -7.12 -0.63
CA ARG A 67 16.37 -6.27 -1.83
C ARG A 67 15.21 -5.26 -1.92
N PHE A 68 14.03 -5.64 -1.43
CA PHE A 68 12.83 -4.79 -1.47
C PHE A 68 12.51 -4.12 -0.12
N ALA A 69 13.46 -4.04 0.81
CA ALA A 69 13.23 -3.47 2.15
C ALA A 69 12.63 -2.05 2.10
N SER A 70 13.12 -1.17 1.23
CA SER A 70 12.58 0.18 1.07
C SER A 70 11.16 0.19 0.50
N LYS A 71 10.86 -0.68 -0.47
CA LYS A 71 9.51 -0.83 -1.03
C LYS A 71 8.53 -1.34 0.05
N ILE A 72 8.95 -2.33 0.83
CA ILE A 72 8.18 -2.87 1.97
C ILE A 72 7.93 -1.77 3.01
N ALA A 73 8.92 -0.94 3.33
CA ALA A 73 8.74 0.16 4.27
C ALA A 73 7.68 1.15 3.82
N ILE A 74 7.64 1.51 2.52
CA ILE A 74 6.62 2.40 1.96
C ILE A 74 5.23 1.77 2.00
N LEU A 75 5.12 0.47 1.69
CA LEU A 75 3.85 -0.26 1.79
C LEU A 75 3.34 -0.38 3.24
N ARG A 76 4.25 -0.47 4.21
CA ARG A 76 3.90 -0.42 5.63
C ARG A 76 3.38 0.96 6.03
N GLU A 77 4.06 2.03 5.60
CA GLU A 77 3.59 3.41 5.81
C GLU A 77 2.17 3.60 5.22
N ALA A 78 1.89 3.03 4.04
CA ALA A 78 0.54 3.04 3.46
C ALA A 78 -0.50 2.31 4.33
N ALA A 79 -0.16 1.11 4.82
CA ALA A 79 -1.06 0.33 5.67
C ALA A 79 -1.35 1.04 7.00
N ASP A 80 -0.34 1.66 7.61
CA ASP A 80 -0.49 2.46 8.83
C ASP A 80 -1.42 3.66 8.60
N LEU A 81 -1.24 4.40 7.49
CA LEU A 81 -2.11 5.53 7.13
C LEU A 81 -3.58 5.14 6.96
N LEU A 82 -3.85 3.89 6.56
CA LEU A 82 -5.22 3.34 6.41
C LEU A 82 -5.78 2.79 7.73
N ALA A 83 -4.93 2.49 8.71
CA ALA A 83 -5.31 1.95 10.02
C ALA A 83 -5.50 3.05 11.08
N GLU A 84 -4.92 4.23 10.90
CA GLU A 84 -5.21 5.41 11.71
C GLU A 84 -6.66 5.87 11.46
N GLU A 85 -7.54 5.81 12.47
CA GLU A 85 -8.87 6.45 12.47
C GLU A 85 -8.82 7.81 13.16
#